data_AF-A0A2L0VSA0-F1
#
_entry.id   AF-A0A2L0VSA0-F1
#
_cell.length_a   1.000
_cell.length_b   1.000
_cell.length_c   1.000
_cell.angle_alpha   90.00
_cell.angle_beta   90.00
_cell.angle_gamma   90.00
#
_symmetry.space_group_name_H-M   'P 1'
#
loop_
_entity.id
_entity.type
_entity.pdbx_description
1 polymer ?
#
loop_
_entity_poly.entity_id
_entity_poly.type
_entity_poly.pdbx_seq_one_letter_code
_entity_poly.pdbx_strand_id
1 'polypeptide(L)'
;MAMSDIIHYPILTALFTLVSFVAMIWLIINARGVARLFARRTNDLEPGPAPRGVTASARAVWIAIILFVLGGFGAFLMLFLSGERQELDAIDGRATLSAPYIPPAG
;
A
#
# COMPACT_ATOMS: atom_id res chain seq x y z
N MET A 1 23.60 -12.39 -0.45
CA MET A 1 22.27 -11.76 -0.63
C MET A 1 21.34 -12.82 -1.22
N ALA A 2 20.30 -13.24 -0.50
CA ALA A 2 19.42 -14.29 -0.99
C ALA A 2 18.54 -13.72 -2.11
N MET A 3 18.47 -14.41 -3.25
CA MET A 3 17.65 -14.02 -4.41
C MET A 3 16.16 -13.83 -4.06
N SER A 4 15.72 -14.37 -2.91
CA SER A 4 14.43 -14.08 -2.30
C SER A 4 14.23 -12.57 -2.11
N ASP A 5 15.14 -11.88 -1.45
CA ASP A 5 14.86 -10.54 -0.91
C ASP A 5 14.60 -9.52 -2.02
N ILE A 6 15.24 -9.68 -3.18
CA ILE A 6 15.08 -8.83 -4.37
C ILE A 6 13.65 -8.91 -4.94
N ILE A 7 12.99 -10.07 -4.82
CA ILE A 7 11.66 -10.31 -5.40
C ILE A 7 10.55 -10.05 -4.37
N HIS A 8 10.83 -10.20 -3.07
CA HIS A 8 9.78 -10.11 -2.03
C HIS A 8 9.23 -8.67 -1.89
N TYR A 9 10.08 -7.65 -1.88
CA TYR A 9 9.64 -6.25 -1.75
C TYR A 9 8.74 -5.74 -2.87
N PRO A 10 9.06 -5.93 -4.17
CA PRO A 10 8.19 -5.45 -5.25
C PRO A 10 6.85 -6.20 -5.30
N ILE A 11 6.84 -7.52 -5.05
CA ILE A 11 5.60 -8.30 -5.03
C ILE A 11 4.70 -7.87 -3.87
N LEU A 12 5.27 -7.68 -2.67
CA LEU A 12 4.52 -7.20 -1.51
C LEU A 12 3.97 -5.79 -1.76
N THR A 13 4.78 -4.89 -2.31
CA THR A 13 4.35 -3.54 -2.69
C THR A 13 3.18 -3.60 -3.68
N ALA A 14 3.27 -4.43 -4.71
CA ALA A 14 2.21 -4.62 -5.70
C ALA A 14 0.92 -5.16 -5.06
N LEU A 15 1.02 -6.14 -4.16
CA LEU A 15 -0.12 -6.70 -3.44
C LEU A 15 -0.81 -5.67 -2.53
N PHE A 16 -0.03 -4.94 -1.72
CA PHE A 16 -0.58 -3.90 -0.85
C PHE A 16 -1.23 -2.77 -1.65
N THR A 17 -0.61 -2.37 -2.77
CA THR A 17 -1.17 -1.38 -3.70
C THR A 17 -2.48 -1.88 -4.30
N LEU A 18 -2.52 -3.13 -4.77
CA LEU A 18 -3.72 -3.73 -5.36
C LEU A 18 -4.87 -3.79 -4.35
N VAL A 19 -4.60 -4.27 -3.13
CA VAL A 19 -5.60 -4.32 -2.05
C VAL A 19 -6.13 -2.92 -1.73
N SER A 20 -5.24 -1.93 -1.63
CA SER A 20 -5.62 -0.54 -1.40
C SER A 20 -6.49 0.00 -2.53
N PHE A 21 -6.12 -0.23 -3.79
CA PHE A 21 -6.90 0.21 -4.96
C PHE A 21 -8.29 -0.43 -5.02
N VAL A 22 -8.38 -1.74 -4.80
CA VAL A 22 -9.68 -2.44 -4.77
C VAL A 22 -10.55 -1.91 -3.65
N ALA A 23 -9.98 -1.69 -2.45
CA ALA A 23 -10.69 -1.11 -1.32
C ALA A 23 -11.15 0.33 -1.62
N MET A 24 -10.31 1.15 -2.26
CA MET A 24 -10.64 2.51 -2.68
C MET A 24 -11.80 2.53 -3.68
N ILE A 25 -11.72 1.73 -4.75
CA ILE A 25 -12.78 1.62 -5.76
C ILE A 25 -14.08 1.16 -5.09
N TRP A 26 -14.00 0.15 -4.21
CA TRP A 26 -15.16 -0.34 -3.49
C TRP A 26 -15.78 0.72 -2.59
N LEU A 27 -14.97 1.53 -1.88
CA LEU A 27 -15.43 2.65 -1.05
C LEU A 27 -16.10 3.74 -1.89
N ILE A 28 -15.59 4.04 -3.08
CA ILE A 28 -16.20 5.02 -4.00
C ILE A 28 -17.55 4.52 -4.51
N ILE A 29 -17.63 3.27 -4.97
CA ILE A 29 -18.89 2.64 -5.39
C ILE A 29 -19.90 2.63 -4.23
N ASN A 30 -19.42 2.38 -3.02
CA ASN A 30 -20.21 2.36 -1.79
C ASN A 30 -20.16 3.67 -1.00
N ALA A 31 -19.92 4.82 -1.67
CA ALA A 31 -19.84 6.12 -1.01
C ALA A 31 -21.11 6.46 -0.22
N ARG A 32 -22.26 5.89 -0.61
CA ARG A 32 -23.54 6.00 0.11
C ARG A 32 -23.56 5.26 1.45
N GLY A 33 -22.82 4.15 1.57
CA GLY A 33 -22.61 3.45 2.83
C GLY A 33 -21.67 4.24 3.75
N VAL A 34 -20.63 4.85 3.18
CA VAL A 34 -19.70 5.75 3.87
C VAL A 34 -20.41 6.97 4.42
N ALA A 35 -21.18 7.70 3.59
CA ALA A 35 -21.93 8.88 4.00
C ALA A 35 -22.90 8.59 5.15
N ARG A 36 -23.56 7.43 5.15
CA ARG A 36 -24.44 7.02 6.26
C ARG A 36 -23.70 6.65 7.54
N LEU A 37 -22.52 6.05 7.43
CA LEU A 37 -21.67 5.75 8.58
C LEU A 37 -21.28 7.05 9.30
N PHE A 38 -20.91 8.09 8.55
CA PHE A 38 -20.54 9.39 9.09
C PHE A 38 -21.75 10.24 9.50
N ALA A 39 -22.88 10.16 8.80
CA ALA A 39 -24.14 10.80 9.18
C ALA A 39 -24.60 10.38 10.58
N ARG A 40 -24.55 9.07 10.87
CA ARG A 40 -24.93 8.53 12.19
C ARG A 40 -24.03 9.01 13.34
N ARG A 41 -22.80 9.45 13.03
CA ARG A 41 -21.81 9.80 14.05
C ARG A 41 -21.65 11.31 14.24
N THR A 42 -21.97 12.11 13.22
CA THR A 42 -21.60 13.54 13.16
C THR A 42 -22.81 14.47 13.18
N ASN A 43 -24.05 13.96 13.05
CA ASN A 43 -25.32 14.72 13.00
C ASN A 43 -25.44 15.82 11.92
N ASP A 44 -24.35 16.30 11.33
CA ASP A 44 -24.32 17.36 10.32
C ASP A 44 -24.31 16.85 8.86
N LEU A 45 -24.22 15.54 8.66
CA LEU A 45 -24.31 14.94 7.31
C LEU A 45 -25.72 14.39 7.10
N GLU A 46 -26.57 15.14 6.41
CA GLU A 46 -27.85 14.61 5.91
C GLU A 46 -27.57 13.61 4.77
N PRO A 47 -27.96 12.33 4.91
CA PRO A 47 -27.88 11.38 3.82
C PRO A 47 -28.86 11.82 2.73
N GLY A 48 -28.37 12.12 1.52
CA GLY A 48 -29.23 12.47 0.39
C GLY A 48 -30.30 11.39 0.09
N PRO A 49 -31.39 11.74 -0.63
CA PRO A 49 -32.57 10.90 -0.79
C PRO A 49 -32.18 9.54 -1.40
N ALA A 50 -32.33 8.46 -0.63
CA ALA A 50 -31.92 7.12 -1.06
C ALA A 50 -33.13 6.19 -1.19
N PRO A 51 -33.32 5.51 -2.34
CA PRO A 51 -34.23 4.39 -2.46
C PRO A 51 -33.88 3.31 -1.43
N ARG A 52 -34.89 2.82 -0.71
CA ARG A 52 -34.77 1.76 0.29
C ARG A 52 -34.31 0.48 -0.42
N GLY A 53 -33.11 -0.05 -0.12
CA GLY A 53 -32.81 -1.44 -0.50
C GLY A 53 -31.36 -1.89 -0.53
N VAL A 54 -30.40 -1.08 -1.00
CA VAL A 54 -29.04 -1.60 -1.28
C VAL A 54 -27.99 -0.70 -0.64
N THR A 55 -27.61 -1.03 0.59
CA THR A 55 -26.78 -0.17 1.43
C THR A 55 -25.75 -1.05 2.12
N ALA A 56 -24.47 -0.86 1.83
CA ALA A 56 -23.41 -1.63 2.46
C ALA A 56 -23.46 -1.48 4.00
N SER A 57 -23.25 -2.59 4.71
CA SER A 57 -23.20 -2.61 6.17
C SER A 57 -22.07 -1.72 6.69
N ALA A 58 -22.31 -1.04 7.82
CA ALA A 58 -21.31 -0.22 8.51
C ALA A 58 -19.98 -0.97 8.76
N ARG A 59 -20.06 -2.29 9.03
CA ARG A 59 -18.87 -3.14 9.19
C ARG A 59 -18.07 -3.29 7.91
N ALA A 60 -18.73 -3.47 6.77
CA ALA A 60 -18.07 -3.61 5.48
C ALA A 60 -17.34 -2.32 5.08
N VAL A 61 -17.96 -1.17 5.36
CA VAL A 61 -17.33 0.14 5.17
C VAL A 61 -16.07 0.28 6.02
N TRP A 62 -16.13 -0.07 7.32
CA TRP A 62 -14.96 -0.03 8.19
C TRP A 62 -13.84 -0.95 7.73
N ILE A 63 -14.16 -2.19 7.34
CA ILE A 63 -13.17 -3.14 6.81
C ILE A 63 -12.50 -2.56 5.57
N ALA A 64 -13.28 -1.98 4.65
CA ALA A 64 -12.72 -1.37 3.45
C ALA A 64 -11.85 -0.14 3.76
N ILE A 65 -12.22 0.69 4.74
CA ILE A 65 -11.36 1.80 5.21
C ILE A 65 -10.04 1.27 5.76
N ILE A 66 -10.09 0.24 6.62
CA ILE A 66 -8.89 -0.38 7.19
C ILE A 66 -8.00 -0.96 6.10
N LEU A 67 -8.57 -1.71 5.15
CA LEU A 67 -7.82 -2.27 4.02
C LEU A 67 -7.21 -1.20 3.12
N PHE A 68 -7.92 -0.10 2.88
CA PHE A 68 -7.41 1.02 2.12
C PHE A 68 -6.19 1.66 2.79
N VAL A 69 -6.31 1.97 4.10
CA VAL A 69 -5.23 2.61 4.88
C VAL A 69 -4.05 1.67 5.07
N LEU A 70 -4.31 0.42 5.49
CA LEU A 70 -3.26 -0.57 5.73
C LEU A 70 -2.53 -0.93 4.42
N GLY A 71 -3.27 -1.06 3.32
CA GLY A 71 -2.70 -1.29 2.00
C GLY A 71 -1.87 -0.10 1.51
N GLY A 72 -2.38 1.12 1.62
CA GLY A 72 -1.67 2.32 1.20
C GLY A 72 -0.40 2.57 2.04
N PHE A 73 -0.52 2.47 3.35
CA PHE A 73 0.61 2.64 4.27
C PHE A 73 1.65 1.53 4.12
N GLY A 74 1.20 0.28 3.96
CA GLY A 74 2.09 -0.86 3.69
C GLY A 74 2.85 -0.71 2.38
N ALA A 75 2.20 -0.27 1.31
CA ALA A 75 2.84 0.01 0.03
C ALA A 75 3.87 1.16 0.14
N PHE A 76 3.50 2.26 0.82
CA PHE A 76 4.40 3.38 1.05
C PHE A 76 5.65 2.97 1.85
N LEU A 77 5.46 2.23 2.95
CA LEU A 77 6.57 1.75 3.78
C LEU A 77 7.50 0.82 3.00
N MET A 78 6.95 -0.10 2.20
CA MET A 78 7.77 -0.98 1.36
C MET A 78 8.55 -0.22 0.28
N LEU A 79 7.94 0.81 -0.33
CA LEU A 79 8.63 1.66 -1.28
C LEU A 79 9.77 2.44 -0.63
N PHE A 80 9.53 3.02 0.55
CA PHE A 80 10.55 3.75 1.31
C PHE A 80 11.75 2.84 1.66
N LEU A 81 11.48 1.66 2.21
CA LEU A 81 12.50 0.67 2.55
C LEU A 81 13.25 0.13 1.32
N SER A 82 12.58 0.06 0.16
CA SER A 82 13.22 -0.33 -1.10
C SER A 82 14.22 0.72 -1.59
N GLY A 83 13.95 2.01 -1.39
CA GLY A 83 14.83 3.09 -1.81
C GLY A 83 16.16 3.09 -1.07
N GLU A 84 16.13 2.95 0.26
CA GLU A 84 17.35 2.92 1.10
C GLU A 84 18.29 1.75 0.72
N ARG A 85 17.73 0.60 0.35
CA ARG A 85 18.50 -0.58 -0.07
C ARG A 85 19.19 -0.38 -1.42
N GLN A 86 18.52 0.25 -2.37
CA GLN A 86 19.10 0.53 -3.68
C GLN A 86 20.30 1.48 -3.60
N GLU A 87 20.26 2.42 -2.65
CA GLU A 87 21.38 3.35 -2.43
C GLU A 87 22.61 2.64 -1.84
N LEU A 88 22.41 1.74 -0.87
CA LEU A 88 23.47 0.90 -0.30
C LEU A 88 24.11 -0.01 -1.37
N ASP A 89 23.28 -0.68 -2.16
CA ASP A 89 23.75 -1.58 -3.23
C ASP A 89 24.52 -0.80 -4.34
N ALA A 90 24.10 0.43 -4.64
CA ALA A 90 24.78 1.28 -5.60
C ALA A 90 26.17 1.75 -5.09
N ILE A 91 26.31 2.00 -3.78
CA ILE A 91 27.59 2.38 -3.16
C ILE A 91 28.56 1.20 -3.18
N ASP A 92 28.12 0.01 -2.76
CA ASP A 92 28.95 -1.21 -2.79
C ASP A 92 29.34 -1.61 -4.22
N GLY A 93 28.41 -1.49 -5.17
CA GLY A 93 28.68 -1.69 -6.60
C GLY A 93 29.77 -0.74 -7.12
N ARG A 94 29.76 0.53 -6.68
CA ARG A 94 30.78 1.50 -7.06
C ARG A 94 32.14 1.21 -6.42
N ALA A 95 32.15 0.77 -5.16
CA ALA A 95 33.36 0.41 -4.43
C ALA A 95 34.07 -0.81 -5.05
N THR A 96 33.30 -1.82 -5.48
CA THR A 96 33.85 -3.01 -6.14
C THR A 96 34.40 -2.73 -7.54
N LEU A 97 33.73 -1.87 -8.33
CA LEU A 97 34.21 -1.46 -9.66
C LEU A 97 35.46 -0.58 -9.63
N SER A 98 35.71 0.09 -8.50
CA SER A 98 36.89 0.95 -8.29
C SER A 98 38.04 0.24 -7.54
N ALA A 99 37.83 -1.02 -7.15
CA ALA A 99 38.87 -1.82 -6.52
C ALA A 99 40.00 -2.12 -7.53
N PRO A 100 41.27 -1.83 -7.19
CA PRO A 100 42.40 -2.21 -8.03
C PRO A 100 42.43 -3.73 -8.25
N TYR A 101 42.60 -4.17 -9.49
CA TYR A 101 42.84 -5.59 -9.78
C TYR A 101 44.19 -5.99 -9.18
N ILE A 102 44.17 -6.83 -8.15
CA ILE A 102 45.38 -7.44 -7.57
C ILE A 102 45.46 -8.87 -8.13
N PRO A 103 46.40 -9.16 -9.05
CA PRO A 103 46.60 -10.52 -9.52
C PRO A 103 47.05 -11.42 -8.37
N PRO A 104 46.68 -12.72 -8.38
CA PRO A 104 47.15 -13.66 -7.37
C PRO A 104 48.68 -13.74 -7.41
N ALA A 105 49.32 -13.66 -6.24
CA ALA A 105 50.76 -13.86 -6.11
C ALA A 105 51.08 -15.32 -6.47
N GLY A 106 51.65 -15.51 -7.66
CA GLY A 106 52.22 -16.78 -8.11
C GLY A 106 53.57 -17.06 -7.45
#